data_AF-J3JK14-F1
#
_entry.id   AF-J3JK14-F1
#
_cell.length_a   1.000
_cell.length_b   1.000
_cell.length_c   1.000
_cell.angle_alpha   90.00
_cell.angle_beta   90.00
_cell.angle_gamma   90.00
#
_symmetry.space_group_name_H-M   'P 1'
#
loop_
_entity.id
_entity.type
_entity.pdbx_description
1 polymer ?
#
loop_
_entity_poly.entity_id
_entity_poly.type
_entity_poly.pdbx_seq_one_letter_code
_entity_poly.pdbx_strand_id
1 'polypeptide(L)'
;MTGTDTTDAVGRAASAADPGGLMRAYEAASMYYVQGETMEVIAHHLRVSRSTVSRLLARARQEGVVRVTLVQPGGAGSLEGRMTQAFGVRTHIVPVREGTTEIHRLQQVASVAAAHMVDLIEALAEQAGNGGPQVQDPAGSGGEGPVQGRGSGGVVVGVAWGTTMSEVSAALPSRSVPGLTVVQLNGASDPVREGPSAGEVLSRMRLSLG
;
A
#
# COMPACT_ATOMS: atom_id res chain seq x y z
N MET A 1 15.82 20.98 42.43
CA MET A 1 16.95 20.25 41.81
C MET A 1 16.36 19.01 41.13
N THR A 2 15.75 19.22 39.96
CA THR A 2 15.04 18.21 39.18
C THR A 2 16.03 17.56 38.23
N GLY A 3 16.44 16.33 38.56
CA GLY A 3 17.30 15.50 37.73
C GLY A 3 16.55 15.05 36.49
N THR A 4 17.17 15.29 35.34
CA THR A 4 16.70 15.07 33.98
C THR A 4 16.58 13.60 33.60
N ASP A 5 15.40 13.25 33.08
CA ASP A 5 15.07 12.09 32.24
C ASP A 5 15.79 12.16 30.88
N THR A 6 17.12 12.06 30.86
CA THR A 6 17.88 12.04 29.59
C THR A 6 18.10 10.61 29.07
N THR A 7 17.89 9.59 29.90
CA THR A 7 18.24 8.19 29.55
C THR A 7 17.15 7.47 28.74
N ASP A 8 15.89 7.92 28.82
CA ASP A 8 14.73 7.31 28.13
C ASP A 8 14.51 7.81 26.68
N ALA A 9 15.25 8.84 26.26
CA ALA A 9 15.24 9.32 24.89
C ALA A 9 16.20 8.53 23.98
N VAL A 10 17.31 8.02 24.54
CA VAL A 10 18.36 7.30 23.80
C VAL A 10 17.93 5.88 23.43
N GLY A 11 17.02 5.25 24.20
CA GLY A 11 16.48 3.91 23.92
C GLY A 11 15.44 3.82 22.80
N ARG A 12 14.74 4.92 22.47
CA ARG A 12 13.70 4.94 21.41
C ARG A 12 14.26 5.20 20.02
N ALA A 13 15.39 5.88 19.91
CA ALA A 13 16.03 6.18 18.61
C ALA A 13 16.88 5.00 18.05
N ALA A 14 17.30 4.05 18.90
CA ALA A 14 18.03 2.85 18.47
C ALA A 14 17.15 1.80 17.76
N SER A 15 15.84 2.03 17.64
CA SER A 15 14.86 1.13 17.01
C SER A 15 14.48 1.55 15.58
N ALA A 16 15.12 2.57 15.00
CA ALA A 16 14.91 2.96 13.61
C ALA A 16 15.73 2.04 12.69
N ALA A 17 15.12 0.92 12.30
CA ALA A 17 15.61 -0.12 11.39
C ALA A 17 16.92 -0.81 11.83
N ASP A 18 16.81 -1.80 12.72
CA ASP A 18 17.80 -2.89 12.80
C ASP A 18 17.76 -3.68 11.48
N PRO A 19 18.69 -3.45 10.54
CA PRO A 19 18.63 -4.06 9.21
C PRO A 19 18.90 -5.57 9.31
N GLY A 20 19.69 -5.98 10.30
CA GLY A 20 19.96 -7.39 10.59
C GLY A 20 18.73 -8.11 11.13
N GLY A 21 17.92 -7.44 11.95
CA GLY A 21 16.65 -7.94 12.45
C GLY A 21 15.61 -8.14 11.34
N LEU A 22 15.51 -7.20 10.39
CA LEU A 22 14.58 -7.32 9.26
C LEU A 22 15.01 -8.42 8.28
N MET A 23 16.32 -8.55 8.01
CA MET A 23 16.86 -9.61 7.15
C MET A 23 16.59 -11.01 7.73
N ARG A 24 16.77 -11.19 9.05
CA ARG A 24 16.41 -12.44 9.75
C ARG A 24 14.92 -12.73 9.71
N ALA A 25 14.08 -11.69 9.77
CA ALA A 25 12.63 -11.85 9.66
C ALA A 25 12.21 -12.31 8.25
N TYR A 26 12.84 -11.77 7.21
CA TYR A 26 12.66 -12.21 5.82
C TYR A 26 13.13 -13.66 5.62
N GLU A 27 14.30 -14.02 6.15
CA GLU A 27 14.84 -15.38 6.04
C GLU A 27 13.91 -16.41 6.69
N ALA A 28 13.49 -16.16 7.94
CA ALA A 28 12.53 -17.00 8.65
C ALA A 28 11.19 -17.11 7.88
N ALA A 29 10.69 -16.00 7.33
CA ALA A 29 9.47 -15.97 6.54
C ALA A 29 9.59 -16.77 5.23
N SER A 30 10.72 -16.69 4.54
CA SER A 30 10.98 -17.42 3.30
C SER A 30 10.99 -18.92 3.54
N MET A 31 11.69 -19.38 4.58
CA MET A 31 11.67 -20.79 4.98
C MET A 31 10.24 -21.26 5.32
N TYR A 32 9.48 -20.48 6.08
CA TYR A 32 8.15 -20.89 6.53
C TYR A 32 7.08 -20.87 5.41
N TYR A 33 6.93 -19.76 4.68
CA TYR A 33 5.84 -19.59 3.72
C TYR A 33 6.18 -20.10 2.32
N VAL A 34 7.45 -20.02 1.89
CA VAL A 34 7.85 -20.41 0.53
C VAL A 34 8.36 -21.85 0.50
N GLN A 35 9.20 -22.22 1.46
CA GLN A 35 9.80 -23.57 1.51
C GLN A 35 8.96 -24.56 2.32
N GLY A 36 7.97 -24.08 3.09
CA GLY A 36 7.08 -24.94 3.90
C GLY A 36 7.75 -25.55 5.13
N GLU A 37 8.88 -24.98 5.57
CA GLU A 37 9.64 -25.50 6.71
C GLU A 37 8.91 -25.31 8.03
N THR A 38 9.08 -26.26 8.95
CA THR A 38 8.50 -26.14 10.30
C THR A 38 9.27 -25.11 11.13
N MET A 39 8.59 -24.49 12.11
CA MET A 39 9.24 -23.54 13.02
C MET A 39 10.41 -24.15 13.80
N GLU A 40 10.42 -25.46 14.00
CA GLU A 40 11.49 -26.19 14.70
C GLU A 40 12.73 -26.35 13.83
N VAL A 41 12.55 -26.68 12.54
CA VAL A 41 13.65 -26.70 11.55
C VAL A 41 14.23 -25.30 11.35
N ILE A 42 13.37 -24.28 11.24
CA ILE A 42 13.80 -22.88 11.11
C ILE A 42 14.58 -22.43 12.35
N ALA A 43 14.10 -22.78 13.55
CA ALA A 43 14.77 -22.46 14.80
C ALA A 43 16.18 -23.04 14.86
N HIS A 44 16.34 -24.31 14.46
CA HIS A 44 17.63 -24.97 14.39
C HIS A 44 18.55 -24.30 13.35
N HIS A 45 18.04 -24.00 12.14
CA HIS A 45 18.80 -23.37 11.07
C HIS A 45 19.33 -21.99 11.48
N LEU A 46 18.45 -21.16 12.05
CA LEU A 46 18.78 -19.79 12.49
C LEU A 46 19.48 -19.75 13.85
N ARG A 47 19.66 -20.90 14.52
CA ARG A 47 20.23 -21.03 15.87
C ARG A 47 19.52 -20.16 16.91
N VAL A 48 18.20 -20.14 16.86
CA VAL A 48 17.34 -19.40 17.79
C VAL A 48 16.27 -20.31 18.38
N SER A 49 15.54 -19.84 19.39
CA SER A 49 14.38 -20.56 19.91
C SER A 49 13.19 -20.51 18.94
N ARG A 50 12.30 -21.52 19.02
CA ARG A 50 11.00 -21.50 18.32
C ARG A 50 10.17 -20.24 18.62
N SER A 51 10.23 -19.74 19.86
CA SER A 51 9.57 -18.49 20.25
C SER A 51 10.17 -17.25 19.56
N THR A 52 11.47 -17.28 19.23
CA THR A 52 12.12 -16.22 18.45
C THR A 52 11.72 -16.30 16.99
N VAL A 53 11.62 -17.50 16.40
CA VAL A 53 11.05 -17.68 15.05
C VAL A 53 9.63 -17.13 14.96
N SER A 54 8.77 -17.42 15.94
CA SER A 54 7.42 -16.87 15.97
C SER A 54 7.41 -15.34 16.00
N ARG A 55 8.31 -14.72 16.77
CA ARG A 55 8.46 -13.24 16.82
C ARG A 55 8.99 -12.66 15.51
N LEU A 56 9.94 -13.34 14.86
CA LEU A 56 10.46 -12.95 13.56
C LEU A 56 9.37 -13.02 12.47
N LEU A 57 8.54 -14.06 12.45
CA LEU A 57 7.41 -14.17 11.53
C LEU A 57 6.33 -13.11 11.81
N ALA A 58 6.05 -12.83 13.08
CA ALA A 58 5.13 -11.76 13.47
C ALA A 58 5.65 -10.39 13.02
N ARG A 59 6.93 -10.12 13.25
CA ARG A 59 7.60 -8.91 12.77
C ARG A 59 7.59 -8.81 11.25
N ALA A 60 7.88 -9.90 10.53
CA ALA A 60 7.82 -9.92 9.06
C ALA A 60 6.43 -9.55 8.52
N ARG A 61 5.35 -9.96 9.21
CA ARG A 61 3.98 -9.54 8.89
C ARG A 61 3.75 -8.07 9.24
N GLN A 62 4.20 -7.62 10.41
CA GLN A 62 4.03 -6.24 10.90
C GLN A 62 4.74 -5.21 10.01
N GLU A 63 5.95 -5.55 9.56
CA GLU A 63 6.82 -4.70 8.72
C GLU A 63 6.50 -4.83 7.22
N GLY A 64 5.48 -5.61 6.84
CA GLY A 64 5.05 -5.77 5.45
C GLY A 64 5.94 -6.65 4.57
N VAL A 65 6.99 -7.28 5.13
CA VAL A 65 7.82 -8.28 4.45
C VAL A 65 6.98 -9.49 4.01
N VAL A 66 5.96 -9.84 4.80
CA VAL A 66 4.99 -10.89 4.47
C VAL A 66 3.62 -10.27 4.29
N ARG A 67 3.08 -10.35 3.07
CA ARG A 67 1.69 -10.05 2.75
C ARG A 67 0.97 -11.34 2.42
N VAL A 68 -0.07 -11.68 3.19
CA VAL A 68 -0.89 -12.87 2.94
C VAL A 68 -2.21 -12.43 2.34
N THR A 69 -2.47 -12.84 1.10
CA THR A 69 -3.76 -12.64 0.44
C THR A 69 -4.58 -13.92 0.57
N LEU A 70 -5.75 -13.83 1.20
CA LEU A 70 -6.70 -14.93 1.25
C LEU A 70 -7.74 -14.70 0.16
N VAL A 71 -7.77 -15.60 -0.82
CA VAL A 71 -8.86 -15.63 -1.80
C VAL A 71 -9.98 -16.47 -1.19
N GLN A 72 -11.10 -15.83 -0.85
CA GLN A 72 -12.29 -16.57 -0.49
C GLN A 72 -12.79 -17.30 -1.73
N PRO A 73 -13.03 -18.62 -1.70
CA PRO A 73 -13.61 -19.33 -2.84
C PRO A 73 -15.03 -18.80 -3.07
N GLY A 74 -15.15 -17.81 -3.97
CA GLY A 74 -16.41 -17.21 -4.37
C GLY A 74 -17.08 -18.04 -5.46
N GLY A 75 -18.13 -18.77 -5.10
CA GLY A 75 -19.06 -19.35 -6.07
C GLY A 75 -20.14 -18.34 -6.48
N ALA A 76 -20.99 -18.70 -7.44
CA ALA A 76 -22.10 -17.88 -7.98
C ALA A 76 -23.08 -17.30 -6.91
N GLY A 77 -23.01 -17.78 -5.66
CA GLY A 77 -23.78 -17.26 -4.53
C GLY A 77 -23.10 -16.18 -3.68
N SER A 78 -21.83 -15.81 -3.94
CA SER A 78 -21.16 -14.74 -3.17
C SER A 78 -21.77 -13.37 -3.50
N LEU A 79 -21.64 -12.41 -2.56
CA LEU A 79 -22.14 -11.07 -2.80
C LEU A 79 -21.39 -10.39 -3.96
N GLU A 80 -20.08 -10.66 -4.15
CA GLU A 80 -19.37 -10.20 -5.34
C GLU A 80 -19.96 -10.80 -6.62
N GLY A 81 -20.19 -12.11 -6.65
CA GLY A 81 -20.77 -12.78 -7.81
C GLY A 81 -22.14 -12.21 -8.19
N ARG A 82 -22.99 -11.93 -7.18
CA ARG A 82 -24.29 -11.27 -7.41
C ARG A 82 -24.13 -9.84 -7.92
N MET A 83 -23.19 -9.05 -7.39
CA MET A 83 -22.95 -7.68 -7.86
C MET A 83 -22.39 -7.66 -9.29
N THR A 84 -21.48 -8.57 -9.62
CA THR A 84 -20.97 -8.72 -10.99
C THR A 84 -22.06 -9.15 -11.96
N GLN A 85 -22.92 -10.12 -11.59
CA GLN A 85 -24.02 -10.54 -12.44
C GLN A 85 -25.08 -9.45 -12.62
N ALA A 86 -25.42 -8.72 -11.56
CA ALA A 86 -26.47 -7.71 -11.59
C ALA A 86 -26.03 -6.41 -12.30
N PHE A 87 -24.76 -6.01 -12.14
CA PHE A 87 -24.30 -4.68 -12.57
C PHE A 87 -23.14 -4.72 -13.58
N GLY A 88 -22.58 -5.89 -13.91
CA GLY A 88 -21.45 -6.00 -14.83
C GLY A 88 -20.15 -5.39 -14.31
N VAL A 89 -20.06 -5.14 -12.99
CA VAL A 89 -18.92 -4.49 -12.35
C VAL A 89 -17.96 -5.50 -11.72
N ARG A 90 -16.68 -5.15 -11.69
CA ARG A 90 -15.69 -5.83 -10.85
C ARG A 90 -15.89 -5.36 -9.41
N THR A 91 -16.24 -6.27 -8.52
CA THR A 91 -16.45 -5.97 -7.10
C THR A 91 -15.43 -6.72 -6.26
N HIS A 92 -14.93 -6.07 -5.22
CA HIS A 92 -14.13 -6.71 -4.19
C HIS A 92 -14.75 -6.41 -2.82
N ILE A 93 -15.08 -7.44 -2.04
CA ILE A 93 -15.66 -7.28 -0.71
C ILE A 93 -14.64 -7.77 0.31
N VAL A 94 -14.35 -6.94 1.30
CA VAL A 94 -13.41 -7.28 2.36
C VAL A 94 -14.16 -8.07 3.44
N PRO A 95 -13.85 -9.36 3.66
CA PRO A 95 -14.53 -10.15 4.68
C PRO A 95 -14.08 -9.70 6.07
N VAL A 96 -15.02 -9.23 6.87
CA VAL A 96 -14.76 -8.78 8.25
C VAL A 96 -15.43 -9.77 9.20
N ARG A 97 -14.70 -10.23 10.22
CA ARG A 97 -15.25 -11.17 11.21
C ARG A 97 -16.36 -10.50 12.02
N GLU A 98 -17.42 -11.25 12.32
CA GLU A 98 -18.44 -10.79 13.26
C GLU A 98 -17.80 -10.50 14.63
N GLY A 99 -18.21 -9.41 15.28
CA GLY A 99 -17.63 -8.94 16.55
C GLY A 99 -16.37 -8.07 16.43
N THR A 100 -15.86 -7.81 15.22
CA THR A 100 -14.76 -6.85 15.02
C THR A 100 -15.24 -5.42 15.32
N THR A 101 -14.45 -4.64 16.08
CA THR A 101 -14.79 -3.24 16.34
C THR A 101 -14.76 -2.42 15.07
N GLU A 102 -15.49 -1.30 15.02
CA GLU A 102 -15.57 -0.45 13.84
C GLU A 102 -14.19 0.07 13.39
N ILE A 103 -13.31 0.39 14.34
CA ILE A 103 -11.94 0.83 14.07
C ILE A 103 -11.15 -0.27 13.35
N HIS A 104 -11.16 -1.51 13.88
CA HIS A 104 -10.45 -2.63 13.25
C HIS A 104 -11.05 -3.00 11.90
N ARG A 105 -12.38 -2.91 11.77
CA ARG A 105 -13.07 -3.08 10.48
C ARG A 105 -12.57 -2.06 9.46
N LEU A 106 -12.53 -0.78 9.84
CA LEU A 106 -12.08 0.30 8.96
C LEU A 106 -10.62 0.11 8.56
N GLN A 107 -9.73 -0.19 9.50
CA GLN A 107 -8.32 -0.46 9.24
C GLN A 107 -8.12 -1.64 8.27
N GLN A 108 -8.89 -2.71 8.45
CA GLN A 108 -8.83 -3.87 7.57
C GLN A 108 -9.30 -3.53 6.15
N VAL A 109 -10.44 -2.84 6.03
CA VAL A 109 -10.96 -2.38 4.73
C VAL A 109 -9.96 -1.45 4.05
N ALA A 110 -9.39 -0.52 4.81
CA ALA A 110 -8.41 0.43 4.33
C ALA A 110 -7.15 -0.25 3.79
N SER A 111 -6.61 -1.24 4.52
CA SER A 111 -5.43 -1.99 4.09
C SER A 111 -5.65 -2.76 2.79
N VAL A 112 -6.82 -3.38 2.63
CA VAL A 112 -7.16 -4.11 1.40
C VAL A 112 -7.39 -3.13 0.24
N ALA A 113 -8.14 -2.05 0.48
CA ALA A 113 -8.36 -1.02 -0.53
C ALA A 113 -7.06 -0.35 -0.99
N ALA A 114 -6.13 -0.09 -0.08
CA ALA A 114 -4.81 0.47 -0.40
C ALA A 114 -3.99 -0.46 -1.30
N ALA A 115 -4.00 -1.77 -1.03
CA ALA A 115 -3.33 -2.74 -1.88
C ALA A 115 -3.92 -2.77 -3.31
N HIS A 116 -5.25 -2.85 -3.42
CA HIS A 116 -5.93 -2.83 -4.72
C HIS A 116 -5.73 -1.51 -5.48
N MET A 117 -5.67 -0.39 -4.77
CA MET A 117 -5.42 0.91 -5.38
C MET A 117 -4.04 0.93 -6.06
N VAL A 118 -3.01 0.40 -5.41
CA VAL A 118 -1.67 0.30 -6.01
C VAL A 118 -1.68 -0.60 -7.24
N ASP A 119 -2.26 -1.80 -7.14
CA ASP A 119 -2.34 -2.74 -8.25
C ASP A 119 -3.07 -2.13 -9.46
N LEU A 120 -4.15 -1.38 -9.22
CA LEU A 120 -4.90 -0.69 -10.27
C LEU A 120 -4.11 0.47 -10.90
N ILE A 121 -3.42 1.26 -10.08
CA ILE A 121 -2.60 2.39 -10.56
C ILE A 121 -1.44 1.87 -11.41
N GLU A 122 -0.74 0.82 -10.95
CA GLU A 122 0.35 0.18 -11.70
C GLU A 122 -0.17 -0.36 -13.05
N ALA A 123 -1.27 -1.11 -13.04
CA ALA A 123 -1.88 -1.63 -14.29
C ALA A 123 -2.27 -0.52 -15.28
N LEU A 124 -2.79 0.62 -14.78
CA LEU A 124 -3.11 1.77 -15.61
C LEU A 124 -1.84 2.46 -16.15
N ALA A 125 -0.78 2.52 -15.36
CA ALA A 125 0.49 3.13 -15.76
C ALA A 125 1.18 2.32 -16.85
N GLU A 126 1.14 0.98 -16.74
CA GLU A 126 1.62 0.07 -17.78
C GLU A 126 0.84 0.24 -19.08
N GLN A 127 -0.49 0.36 -19.02
CA GLN A 127 -1.33 0.60 -20.20
C GLN A 127 -1.02 1.94 -20.87
N ALA A 128 -0.78 3.00 -20.08
CA ALA A 128 -0.42 4.31 -20.59
C ALA A 128 0.99 4.35 -21.21
N GLY A 129 1.93 3.55 -20.70
CA GLY A 129 3.26 3.37 -21.27
C GLY A 129 3.29 2.55 -22.57
N ASN A 130 2.31 1.65 -22.77
CA ASN A 130 2.24 0.76 -23.94
C ASN A 130 1.51 1.40 -25.16
N GLY A 131 1.04 2.65 -25.06
CA GLY A 131 0.22 3.34 -26.08
C GLY A 131 0.94 4.36 -26.98
N GLY A 132 2.28 4.35 -27.06
CA GLY A 132 3.01 5.34 -27.87
C GLY A 132 2.77 5.18 -29.38
N PRO A 133 2.38 6.22 -30.14
CA PRO A 133 2.30 6.13 -31.59
C PRO A 133 3.70 5.98 -32.20
N GLN A 134 3.97 4.88 -32.89
CA GLN A 134 5.09 4.79 -33.84
C GLN A 134 4.78 5.69 -35.04
N VAL A 135 5.16 6.95 -34.95
CA VAL A 135 5.22 7.83 -36.12
C VAL A 135 6.47 7.43 -36.89
N GLN A 136 6.27 6.73 -38.01
CA GLN A 136 7.28 6.67 -39.06
C GLN A 136 7.49 8.09 -39.57
N ASP A 137 8.73 8.58 -39.54
CA ASP A 137 9.11 9.82 -40.18
C ASP A 137 9.09 9.64 -41.71
N PRO A 138 8.30 10.44 -42.44
CA PRO A 138 8.77 10.96 -43.71
C PRO A 138 8.99 12.46 -43.57
N ALA A 139 10.16 12.88 -44.05
CA ALA A 139 10.65 14.25 -44.07
C ALA A 139 9.63 15.32 -44.48
N GLY A 140 9.68 16.49 -43.83
CA GLY A 140 8.96 17.68 -44.26
C GLY A 140 9.21 18.88 -43.35
N SER A 141 9.93 19.85 -43.87
CA SER A 141 10.43 21.08 -43.23
C SER A 141 9.35 22.13 -42.87
N GLY A 142 9.53 22.81 -41.73
CA GLY A 142 9.18 24.23 -41.54
C GLY A 142 7.95 24.53 -40.68
N GLY A 143 8.10 25.45 -39.72
CA GLY A 143 6.99 26.19 -39.09
C GLY A 143 6.94 26.12 -37.55
N GLU A 144 7.31 27.23 -36.90
CA GLU A 144 6.89 27.72 -35.57
C GLU A 144 6.30 26.69 -34.60
N GLY A 145 7.12 26.28 -33.63
CA GLY A 145 6.77 25.24 -32.65
C GLY A 145 5.63 25.67 -31.71
N PRO A 146 4.51 24.93 -31.64
CA PRO A 146 3.56 25.08 -30.56
C PRO A 146 4.22 24.60 -29.25
N VAL A 147 3.91 25.32 -28.17
CA VAL A 147 4.26 24.99 -26.80
C VAL A 147 4.05 23.49 -26.57
N GLN A 148 5.13 22.78 -26.26
CA GLN A 148 5.12 21.36 -25.93
C GLN A 148 4.41 21.13 -24.60
N GLY A 149 3.08 21.12 -24.63
CA GLY A 149 2.26 20.33 -23.71
C GLY A 149 2.31 18.87 -24.14
N ARG A 150 3.51 18.28 -24.24
CA ARG A 150 3.66 16.83 -24.40
C ARG A 150 3.44 16.26 -23.01
N GLY A 151 2.18 16.19 -22.59
CA GLY A 151 1.77 15.43 -21.42
C GLY A 151 2.21 14.00 -21.66
N SER A 152 3.37 13.64 -21.10
CA SER A 152 3.78 12.26 -20.98
C SER A 152 2.62 11.54 -20.34
N GLY A 153 2.06 10.53 -21.01
CA GLY A 153 0.82 9.85 -20.63
C GLY A 153 0.95 9.17 -19.27
N GLY A 154 0.83 9.95 -18.21
CA GLY A 154 0.87 9.52 -16.83
C GLY A 154 -0.52 9.24 -16.32
N VAL A 155 -0.63 8.33 -15.35
CA VAL A 155 -1.90 8.06 -14.68
C VAL A 155 -2.25 9.25 -13.80
N VAL A 156 -3.47 9.77 -13.95
CA VAL A 156 -4.01 10.80 -13.05
C VAL A 156 -5.02 10.16 -12.11
N VAL A 157 -4.79 10.27 -10.81
CA VAL A 157 -5.66 9.73 -9.76
C VAL A 157 -6.30 10.86 -8.99
N GLY A 158 -7.63 10.94 -9.05
CA GLY A 158 -8.43 11.82 -8.21
C GLY A 158 -8.63 11.23 -6.81
N VAL A 159 -8.43 12.04 -5.77
CA VAL A 159 -8.52 11.62 -4.36
C VAL A 159 -9.41 12.56 -3.56
N ALA A 160 -10.33 11.98 -2.79
CA ALA A 160 -11.16 12.68 -1.79
C ALA A 160 -10.51 12.60 -0.38
N TRP A 161 -11.06 13.31 0.60
CA TRP A 161 -10.64 13.19 2.01
C TRP A 161 -11.74 12.62 2.89
N GLY A 162 -11.38 12.35 4.14
CA GLY A 162 -12.24 11.79 5.18
C GLY A 162 -11.53 10.68 5.94
N THR A 163 -12.16 10.21 7.01
CA THR A 163 -11.61 9.17 7.90
C THR A 163 -11.18 7.93 7.10
N THR A 164 -12.03 7.44 6.21
CA THR A 164 -11.73 6.27 5.37
C THR A 164 -10.52 6.49 4.47
N MET A 165 -10.45 7.64 3.77
CA MET A 165 -9.33 7.94 2.87
C MET A 165 -8.02 8.16 3.62
N SER A 166 -8.10 8.62 4.87
CA SER A 166 -6.94 8.77 5.74
C SER A 166 -6.38 7.43 6.19
N GLU A 167 -7.26 6.49 6.55
CA GLU A 167 -6.86 5.11 6.86
C GLU A 167 -6.30 4.40 5.63
N VAL A 168 -6.93 4.57 4.45
CA VAL A 168 -6.41 4.02 3.19
C VAL A 168 -5.02 4.58 2.89
N SER A 169 -4.85 5.90 2.99
CA SER A 169 -3.56 6.57 2.77
C SER A 169 -2.50 6.11 3.78
N ALA A 170 -2.88 5.91 5.04
CA ALA A 170 -2.00 5.37 6.07
C ALA A 170 -1.57 3.91 5.79
N ALA A 171 -2.39 3.15 5.08
CA ALA A 171 -2.12 1.75 4.75
C ALA A 171 -1.45 1.55 3.38
N LEU A 172 -1.20 2.62 2.61
CA LEU A 172 -0.52 2.54 1.32
C LEU A 172 0.93 2.07 1.51
N PRO A 173 1.37 1.02 0.80
CA PRO A 173 2.77 0.62 0.81
C PRO A 173 3.64 1.66 0.10
N SER A 174 4.90 1.78 0.51
CA SER A 174 5.89 2.62 -0.19
C SER A 174 6.28 1.96 -1.53
N ARG A 175 5.74 2.47 -2.63
CA ARG A 175 6.01 2.04 -4.01
C ARG A 175 5.86 3.21 -4.99
N SER A 176 6.96 3.65 -5.59
CA SER A 176 6.91 4.75 -6.58
C SER A 176 6.34 4.30 -7.92
N VAL A 177 5.36 5.04 -8.44
CA VAL A 177 4.79 4.86 -9.79
C VAL A 177 5.17 6.07 -10.65
N PRO A 178 6.13 5.92 -11.60
CA PRO A 178 6.59 7.04 -12.42
C PRO A 178 5.47 7.71 -13.21
N GLY A 179 5.42 9.04 -13.16
CA GLY A 179 4.42 9.83 -13.91
C GLY A 179 3.03 9.82 -13.30
N LEU A 180 2.85 9.28 -12.09
CA LEU A 180 1.60 9.39 -11.34
C LEU A 180 1.33 10.84 -10.95
N THR A 181 0.14 11.34 -11.28
CA THR A 181 -0.34 12.65 -10.83
C THR A 181 -1.52 12.45 -9.89
N VAL A 182 -1.45 12.99 -8.67
CA VAL A 182 -2.55 12.93 -7.70
C VAL A 182 -3.28 14.27 -7.64
N VAL A 183 -4.60 14.26 -7.82
CA VAL A 183 -5.44 15.46 -7.86
C VAL A 183 -6.49 15.40 -6.76
N GLN A 184 -6.64 16.46 -5.99
CA GLN A 184 -7.71 16.57 -4.99
C GLN A 184 -9.06 16.79 -5.67
N LEU A 185 -10.09 16.01 -5.29
CA LEU A 185 -11.40 16.04 -5.95
C LEU A 185 -12.39 17.06 -5.39
N ASN A 186 -12.25 17.48 -4.13
CA ASN A 186 -13.15 18.44 -3.48
C ASN A 186 -12.38 19.72 -3.04
N GLY A 187 -13.04 20.86 -2.79
CA GLY A 187 -12.40 22.10 -2.30
C GLY A 187 -12.17 22.12 -0.78
N ALA A 188 -10.96 22.52 -0.33
CA ALA A 188 -10.57 22.53 1.09
C ALA A 188 -11.57 23.31 1.96
N SER A 189 -12.19 22.64 2.93
CA SER A 189 -12.90 23.30 4.03
C SER A 189 -12.19 22.96 5.34
N ASP A 190 -12.10 23.97 6.20
CA ASP A 190 -11.31 24.10 7.43
C ASP A 190 -11.24 22.83 8.33
N PRO A 191 -10.03 22.29 8.62
CA PRO A 191 -9.84 21.03 9.36
C PRO A 191 -9.93 21.17 10.89
N VAL A 192 -10.31 22.31 11.45
CA VAL A 192 -10.21 22.54 12.91
C VAL A 192 -11.23 21.75 13.74
N ARG A 193 -12.25 21.09 13.16
CA ARG A 193 -13.29 20.44 13.99
C ARG A 193 -13.51 18.94 13.90
N GLU A 194 -13.11 18.22 12.86
CA GLU A 194 -13.25 16.74 12.87
C GLU A 194 -12.55 16.10 11.64
N GLY A 195 -11.35 15.56 11.84
CA GLY A 195 -10.71 14.62 10.91
C GLY A 195 -9.49 15.14 10.14
N PRO A 196 -8.74 14.23 9.47
CA PRO A 196 -7.47 14.57 8.84
C PRO A 196 -7.68 15.49 7.62
N SER A 197 -6.84 16.52 7.52
CA SER A 197 -6.93 17.50 6.44
C SER A 197 -6.57 16.87 5.08
N ALA A 198 -7.16 17.40 4.01
CA ALA A 198 -6.84 16.97 2.65
C ALA A 198 -5.33 17.03 2.34
N GLY A 199 -4.61 18.00 2.92
CA GLY A 199 -3.16 18.12 2.80
C GLY A 199 -2.41 16.91 3.37
N GLU A 200 -2.85 16.37 4.51
CA GLU A 200 -2.18 15.20 5.12
C GLU A 200 -2.34 13.94 4.27
N VAL A 201 -3.53 13.71 3.71
CA VAL A 201 -3.80 12.57 2.83
C VAL A 201 -2.94 12.64 1.56
N LEU A 202 -2.88 13.82 0.92
CA LEU A 202 -2.08 14.04 -0.28
C LEU A 202 -0.57 13.92 -0.01
N SER A 203 -0.08 14.47 1.11
CA SER A 203 1.32 14.36 1.50
C SER A 203 1.71 12.89 1.70
N ARG A 204 0.90 12.10 2.40
CA ARG A 204 1.16 10.66 2.59
C ARG A 204 1.12 9.89 1.28
N MET A 205 0.15 10.16 0.41
CA MET A 205 0.08 9.52 -0.92
C MET A 205 1.31 9.82 -1.77
N ARG A 206 1.77 11.07 -1.82
CA ARG A 206 3.01 11.45 -2.49
C ARG A 206 4.21 10.71 -1.90
N LEU A 207 4.32 10.64 -0.58
CA LEU A 207 5.45 9.95 0.08
C LEU A 207 5.45 8.44 -0.21
N SER A 208 4.28 7.82 -0.30
CA SER A 208 4.18 6.38 -0.59
C SER A 208 4.31 6.07 -2.08
N LEU A 209 3.77 6.91 -2.96
CA LEU A 209 3.60 6.59 -4.38
C LEU A 209 4.54 7.33 -5.35
N GLY A 210 5.37 8.24 -4.85
CA GLY A 210 6.41 8.94 -5.61
C GLY A 210 5.89 9.98 -6.56
#